data_AF-A0A661Y7W7-F1
#
_entry.id   AF-A0A661Y7W7-F1
#
_cell.length_a   1.000
_cell.length_b   1.000
_cell.length_c   1.000
_cell.angle_alpha   90.00
_cell.angle_beta   90.00
_cell.angle_gamma   90.00
#
_symmetry.space_group_name_H-M   'P 1'
#
loop_
_entity.id
_entity.type
_entity.pdbx_description
1 polymer ?
#
loop_
_entity_poly.entity_id
_entity_poly.type
_entity_poly.pdbx_seq_one_letter_code
_entity_poly.pdbx_strand_id
1 'polypeptide(L)'
;GRNAPELHVSREYNNMLKGYKDSKDKSKSQKDAIMFIKQKLDAAKWFIEAIKQRQQTLFVTMSSIMHYQKKYFLTGDERKLKPMILKDIADEIQMDVSTVSRVANSKYVDTPYGTKLIKEYFSESMKNVQGEDVSTKEIKKILEITISEEDKKKPLTDDKLAKILKDKGYPIARRTIAKYREQLDLPVARLRKEI
;
A
#
# COMPACT_ATOMS: atom_id res chain seq x y z
N GLY A 1 6.71 -12.36 -15.94
CA GLY A 1 5.49 -13.14 -16.22
C GLY A 1 4.36 -12.21 -16.61
N ARG A 2 3.52 -12.56 -17.59
CA ARG A 2 2.32 -11.76 -17.90
C ARG A 2 1.30 -11.97 -16.77
N ASN A 3 1.06 -10.92 -15.98
CA ASN A 3 0.23 -10.98 -14.77
C ASN A 3 -1.29 -11.08 -15.04
N ALA A 4 -1.75 -11.08 -16.30
CA ALA A 4 -3.13 -11.31 -16.70
C ALA A 4 -3.25 -11.65 -18.20
N PRO A 5 -4.27 -12.43 -18.62
CA PRO A 5 -4.57 -12.68 -20.03
C PRO A 5 -5.19 -11.46 -20.71
N GLU A 6 -4.95 -11.30 -22.02
CA GLU A 6 -5.66 -10.31 -22.84
C GLU A 6 -7.12 -10.73 -23.03
N LEU A 7 -8.04 -9.80 -22.75
CA LEU A 7 -9.47 -10.05 -22.87
C LEU A 7 -10.03 -9.35 -24.11
N HIS A 8 -10.84 -10.09 -24.86
CA HIS A 8 -11.53 -9.61 -26.04
C HIS A 8 -13.03 -9.93 -25.95
N VAL A 9 -13.83 -9.11 -26.63
CA VAL A 9 -15.26 -9.37 -26.78
C VAL A 9 -15.46 -10.53 -27.76
N SER A 10 -16.40 -11.44 -27.46
CA SER A 10 -16.69 -12.59 -28.32
C SER A 10 -17.07 -12.17 -29.74
N ARG A 11 -16.49 -12.84 -30.74
CA ARG A 11 -16.76 -12.61 -32.16
C ARG A 11 -18.18 -13.03 -32.56
N GLU A 12 -18.72 -14.04 -31.88
CA GLU A 12 -20.07 -14.59 -32.16
C GLU A 12 -21.16 -13.55 -31.90
N TYR A 13 -21.10 -12.86 -30.76
CA TYR A 13 -22.06 -11.79 -30.43
C TYR A 13 -21.97 -10.60 -31.40
N ASN A 14 -20.77 -10.27 -31.89
CA ASN A 14 -20.60 -9.26 -32.92
C ASN A 14 -21.21 -9.70 -34.26
N ASN A 15 -21.05 -10.98 -34.63
CA ASN A 15 -21.62 -11.54 -35.84
C ASN A 15 -23.15 -11.63 -35.78
N MET A 16 -23.72 -12.01 -34.62
CA MET A 16 -25.16 -11.98 -34.39
C MET A 16 -25.71 -10.57 -34.57
N LEU A 17 -25.06 -9.55 -33.99
CA LEU A 17 -25.50 -8.16 -34.15
C LEU A 17 -25.46 -7.68 -35.61
N LYS A 18 -24.48 -8.13 -36.40
CA LYS A 18 -24.42 -7.85 -37.86
C LYS A 18 -25.57 -8.55 -38.59
N GLY A 19 -25.74 -9.86 -38.37
CA GLY A 19 -26.82 -10.63 -39.01
C GLY A 19 -28.22 -10.07 -38.72
N TYR A 20 -28.46 -9.57 -37.50
CA TYR A 20 -29.72 -8.93 -37.15
C TYR A 20 -29.91 -7.53 -37.76
N LYS A 21 -28.84 -6.79 -38.04
CA LYS A 21 -28.90 -5.49 -38.74
C LYS A 21 -29.20 -5.64 -40.23
N ASP A 22 -28.70 -6.71 -40.84
CA ASP A 22 -28.86 -7.00 -42.27
C ASP A 22 -30.21 -7.67 -42.60
N SER A 23 -30.94 -8.13 -41.58
CA SER A 23 -32.30 -8.67 -41.71
C SER A 23 -33.30 -7.60 -42.16
N LYS A 24 -34.13 -7.96 -43.15
CA LYS A 24 -35.26 -7.13 -43.62
C LYS A 24 -36.46 -7.16 -42.69
N ASP A 25 -36.66 -8.26 -41.95
CA ASP A 25 -37.67 -8.36 -40.91
C ASP A 25 -37.18 -7.65 -39.63
N LYS A 26 -38.06 -6.85 -39.02
CA LYS A 26 -37.81 -6.04 -37.82
C LYS A 26 -38.93 -6.23 -36.80
N SER A 27 -39.30 -7.48 -36.56
CA SER A 27 -40.25 -7.85 -35.51
C SER A 27 -39.84 -7.28 -34.14
N LYS A 28 -40.82 -7.09 -33.24
CA LYS A 28 -40.57 -6.61 -31.88
C LYS A 28 -39.59 -7.52 -31.13
N SER A 29 -39.77 -8.84 -31.24
CA SER A 29 -38.89 -9.84 -30.63
C SER A 29 -37.43 -9.72 -31.11
N GLN A 30 -37.22 -9.44 -32.40
CA GLN A 30 -35.87 -9.25 -32.95
C GLN A 30 -35.23 -7.96 -32.43
N LYS A 31 -36.00 -6.88 -32.27
CA LYS A 31 -35.50 -5.64 -31.65
C LYS A 31 -35.09 -5.86 -30.20
N ASP A 32 -35.89 -6.61 -29.43
CA ASP A 32 -35.62 -6.95 -28.04
C ASP A 32 -34.33 -7.81 -27.91
N ALA A 33 -34.15 -8.79 -28.81
CA ALA A 33 -32.94 -9.61 -28.86
C ALA A 33 -31.68 -8.78 -29.20
N ILE A 34 -31.76 -7.86 -30.17
CA ILE A 34 -30.65 -6.94 -30.50
C ILE A 34 -30.29 -6.08 -29.28
N MET A 35 -31.30 -5.54 -28.59
CA MET A 35 -31.10 -4.70 -27.41
C MET A 35 -30.41 -5.48 -26.29
N PHE A 36 -30.84 -6.71 -26.03
CA PHE A 36 -30.19 -7.61 -25.07
C PHE A 36 -28.73 -7.89 -25.43
N ILE A 37 -28.45 -8.27 -26.68
CA ILE A 37 -27.07 -8.53 -27.15
C ILE A 37 -26.21 -7.28 -27.00
N LYS A 38 -26.72 -6.11 -27.37
CA LYS A 38 -26.00 -4.84 -27.21
C LYS A 38 -25.65 -4.56 -25.75
N GLN A 39 -26.59 -4.74 -24.82
CA GLN A 39 -26.33 -4.58 -23.39
C GLN A 39 -25.22 -5.53 -22.89
N LYS A 40 -25.22 -6.79 -23.34
CA LYS A 40 -24.15 -7.75 -22.99
C LYS A 40 -22.80 -7.35 -23.55
N LEU A 41 -22.75 -6.88 -24.80
CA LEU A 41 -21.53 -6.37 -25.42
C LEU A 41 -20.98 -5.15 -24.69
N ASP A 42 -21.84 -4.20 -24.32
CA ASP A 42 -21.43 -2.99 -23.62
C ASP A 42 -20.94 -3.32 -22.20
N ALA A 43 -21.60 -4.24 -21.48
CA ALA A 43 -21.12 -4.75 -20.20
C ALA A 43 -19.76 -5.44 -20.30
N ALA A 44 -19.54 -6.25 -21.35
CA ALA A 44 -18.25 -6.91 -21.59
C ALA A 44 -17.14 -5.89 -21.89
N LYS A 45 -17.41 -4.88 -22.73
CA LYS A 45 -16.45 -3.80 -23.01
C LYS A 45 -16.08 -3.02 -21.75
N TRP A 46 -17.09 -2.65 -20.95
CA TRP A 46 -16.87 -1.97 -19.68
C TRP A 46 -16.02 -2.81 -18.73
N PHE A 47 -16.27 -4.11 -18.64
CA PHE A 47 -15.49 -5.01 -17.79
C PHE A 47 -14.02 -5.11 -18.23
N ILE A 48 -13.77 -5.22 -19.54
CA ILE A 48 -12.41 -5.21 -20.10
C ILE A 48 -11.71 -3.89 -19.75
N GLU A 49 -12.41 -2.77 -19.91
CA GLU A 49 -11.86 -1.45 -19.60
C GLU A 49 -11.56 -1.30 -18.10
N ALA A 50 -12.44 -1.77 -17.23
CA ALA A 50 -12.22 -1.78 -15.79
C ALA A 50 -10.99 -2.61 -15.40
N ILE A 51 -10.74 -3.73 -16.08
CA ILE A 51 -9.53 -4.54 -15.87
C ILE A 51 -8.27 -3.77 -16.30
N LYS A 52 -8.31 -3.11 -17.45
CA LYS A 52 -7.19 -2.27 -17.92
C LYS A 52 -6.89 -1.14 -16.96
N GLN A 53 -7.92 -0.43 -16.50
CA GLN A 53 -7.78 0.64 -15.49
C GLN A 53 -7.18 0.11 -14.19
N ARG A 54 -7.61 -1.07 -13.73
CA ARG A 54 -7.03 -1.73 -12.55
C ARG A 54 -5.55 -2.06 -12.75
N GLN A 55 -5.16 -2.58 -13.91
CA GLN A 55 -3.76 -2.87 -14.23
C GLN A 55 -2.93 -1.59 -14.29
N GLN A 56 -3.45 -0.54 -14.92
CA GLN A 56 -2.81 0.76 -14.99
C GLN A 56 -2.61 1.33 -13.58
N THR A 57 -3.64 1.29 -12.74
CA THR A 57 -3.59 1.73 -11.35
C THR A 57 -2.48 1.01 -10.58
N LEU A 58 -2.40 -0.33 -10.71
CA LEU A 58 -1.34 -1.12 -10.07
C LEU A 58 0.06 -0.71 -10.56
N PHE A 59 0.20 -0.53 -11.88
CA PHE A 59 1.46 -0.16 -12.50
C PHE A 59 1.95 1.21 -12.05
N VAL A 60 1.11 2.24 -12.12
CA VAL A 60 1.49 3.60 -11.71
C VAL A 60 1.77 3.68 -10.21
N THR A 61 0.96 2.99 -9.40
CA THR A 61 1.18 2.88 -7.94
C THR A 61 2.56 2.29 -7.64
N MET A 62 2.89 1.14 -8.22
CA MET A 62 4.17 0.48 -7.95
C MET A 62 5.34 1.28 -8.53
N SER A 63 5.18 1.91 -9.69
CA SER A 63 6.21 2.74 -10.31
C SER A 63 6.57 3.95 -9.44
N SER A 64 5.56 4.65 -8.91
CA SER A 64 5.75 5.76 -7.96
C SER A 64 6.43 5.28 -6.67
N ILE A 65 6.01 4.15 -6.10
CA ILE A 65 6.68 3.53 -4.93
C ILE A 65 8.16 3.24 -5.23
N MET A 66 8.46 2.63 -6.38
CA MET A 66 9.84 2.31 -6.77
C MET A 66 10.67 3.57 -6.97
N HIS A 67 10.10 4.64 -7.51
CA HIS A 67 10.78 5.92 -7.67
C HIS A 67 11.08 6.58 -6.32
N TYR A 68 10.10 6.63 -5.44
CA TYR A 68 10.24 7.16 -4.08
C TYR A 68 11.32 6.40 -3.29
N GLN A 69 11.29 5.07 -3.39
CA GLN A 69 12.17 4.13 -2.69
C GLN A 69 13.38 3.68 -3.52
N LYS A 70 13.80 4.48 -4.51
CA LYS A 70 14.84 4.09 -5.49
C LYS A 70 16.11 3.52 -4.85
N LYS A 71 16.60 4.13 -3.76
CA LYS A 71 17.82 3.67 -3.07
C LYS A 71 17.65 2.26 -2.48
N TYR A 72 16.49 1.96 -1.92
CA TYR A 72 16.17 0.62 -1.42
C TYR A 72 16.11 -0.39 -2.58
N PHE A 73 15.33 -0.13 -3.63
CA PHE A 73 15.17 -1.09 -4.74
C PHE A 73 16.47 -1.36 -5.50
N LEU A 74 17.40 -0.41 -5.55
CA LEU A 74 18.72 -0.61 -6.18
C LEU A 74 19.71 -1.41 -5.32
N THR A 75 19.53 -1.47 -4.00
CA THR A 75 20.56 -2.02 -3.10
C THR A 75 20.07 -3.12 -2.17
N GLY A 76 18.76 -3.26 -1.97
CA GLY A 76 18.16 -4.19 -1.01
C GLY A 76 18.35 -3.80 0.46
N ASP A 77 19.08 -2.73 0.77
CA ASP A 77 19.36 -2.32 2.14
C ASP A 77 18.13 -1.68 2.79
N GLU A 78 17.53 -2.38 3.77
CA GLU A 78 16.35 -1.91 4.49
C GLU A 78 16.55 -0.56 5.18
N ARG A 79 17.80 -0.20 5.52
CA ARG A 79 18.14 1.11 6.13
C ARG A 79 17.97 2.27 5.16
N LYS A 80 17.88 1.99 3.86
CA LYS A 80 17.67 2.99 2.80
C LYS A 80 16.21 3.13 2.39
N LEU A 81 15.31 2.41 3.06
CA LEU A 81 13.87 2.59 2.88
C LEU A 81 13.45 3.90 3.56
N LYS A 82 12.91 4.83 2.78
CA LYS A 82 12.43 6.11 3.27
C LYS A 82 11.06 5.96 3.92
N PRO A 83 10.74 6.76 4.94
CA PRO A 83 9.38 6.84 5.43
C PRO A 83 8.45 7.31 4.31
N MET A 84 7.33 6.62 4.11
CA MET A 84 6.40 6.89 3.02
C MET A 84 4.99 6.54 3.47
N ILE A 85 4.07 7.50 3.38
CA ILE A 85 2.65 7.29 3.70
C ILE A 85 1.82 7.10 2.42
N LEU A 86 0.63 6.52 2.57
CA LEU A 86 -0.26 6.29 1.42
C LEU A 86 -0.60 7.57 0.68
N LYS A 87 -0.66 8.70 1.39
CA LYS A 87 -0.96 10.02 0.83
C LYS A 87 0.11 10.47 -0.16
N ASP A 88 1.39 10.23 0.12
CA ASP A 88 2.50 10.64 -0.76
C ASP A 88 2.33 10.07 -2.17
N ILE A 89 2.02 8.78 -2.23
CA ILE A 89 1.79 8.06 -3.49
C ILE A 89 0.46 8.47 -4.12
N ALA A 90 -0.59 8.60 -3.33
CA ALA A 90 -1.92 8.99 -3.80
C ALA A 90 -1.91 10.37 -4.47
N ASP A 91 -1.22 11.34 -3.86
CA ASP A 91 -1.06 12.69 -4.39
C ASP A 91 -0.20 12.67 -5.68
N GLU A 92 0.88 11.88 -5.72
CA GLU A 92 1.75 11.74 -6.90
C GLU A 92 0.99 11.18 -8.13
N ILE A 93 0.17 10.14 -7.93
CA ILE A 93 -0.58 9.51 -9.02
C ILE A 93 -1.99 10.08 -9.22
N GLN A 94 -2.35 11.14 -8.47
CA GLN A 94 -3.66 11.81 -8.51
C GLN A 94 -4.84 10.86 -8.30
N MET A 95 -4.78 10.02 -7.27
CA MET A 95 -5.85 9.08 -6.90
C MET A 95 -6.23 9.20 -5.43
N ASP A 96 -7.40 8.66 -5.06
CA ASP A 96 -7.78 8.56 -3.66
C ASP A 96 -6.85 7.65 -2.87
N VAL A 97 -6.54 8.07 -1.63
CA VAL A 97 -5.78 7.27 -0.65
C VAL A 97 -6.40 5.88 -0.45
N SER A 98 -7.72 5.77 -0.51
CA SER A 98 -8.44 4.49 -0.38
C SER A 98 -8.12 3.53 -1.54
N THR A 99 -7.89 4.03 -2.75
CA THR A 99 -7.52 3.23 -3.92
C THR A 99 -6.10 2.68 -3.79
N VAL A 100 -5.13 3.52 -3.41
CA VAL A 100 -3.76 3.09 -3.13
C VAL A 100 -3.73 2.08 -1.98
N SER A 101 -4.51 2.33 -0.92
CA SER A 101 -4.64 1.41 0.21
C SER A 101 -5.11 0.01 -0.22
N ARG A 102 -6.14 -0.09 -1.08
CA ARG A 102 -6.63 -1.38 -1.59
C ARG A 102 -5.56 -2.13 -2.38
N VAL A 103 -4.77 -1.42 -3.19
CA VAL A 103 -3.64 -2.00 -3.91
C VAL A 103 -2.59 -2.51 -2.93
N ALA A 104 -2.13 -1.64 -2.02
CA ALA A 104 -1.06 -1.93 -1.08
C ALA A 104 -1.35 -3.15 -0.19
N ASN A 105 -2.59 -3.28 0.30
CA ASN A 105 -2.97 -4.35 1.23
C ASN A 105 -3.26 -5.71 0.57
N SER A 106 -3.36 -5.79 -0.76
CA SER A 106 -3.81 -7.01 -1.45
C SER A 106 -2.87 -7.51 -2.55
N LYS A 107 -1.75 -6.82 -2.77
CA LYS A 107 -0.82 -7.11 -3.85
C LYS A 107 0.59 -7.24 -3.31
N TYR A 108 1.30 -8.20 -3.88
CA TYR A 108 2.68 -8.50 -3.58
C TYR A 108 3.53 -8.10 -4.77
N VAL A 109 4.77 -7.73 -4.51
CA VAL A 109 5.77 -7.48 -5.54
C VAL A 109 6.92 -8.44 -5.33
N ASP A 110 7.30 -9.11 -6.41
CA ASP A 110 8.50 -9.93 -6.48
C ASP A 110 9.70 -9.01 -6.80
N THR A 111 10.77 -9.14 -6.03
CA THR A 111 11.98 -8.33 -6.15
C THR A 111 13.22 -9.24 -6.07
N PRO A 112 14.39 -8.78 -6.50
CA PRO A 112 15.64 -9.54 -6.32
C PRO A 112 15.95 -9.93 -4.87
N TYR A 113 15.29 -9.27 -3.90
CA TYR A 113 15.46 -9.50 -2.46
C TYR A 113 14.27 -10.23 -1.84
N GLY A 114 13.43 -10.84 -2.67
CA GLY A 114 12.26 -11.63 -2.27
C GLY A 114 10.92 -10.94 -2.55
N THR A 115 9.85 -11.71 -2.34
CA THR A 115 8.47 -11.25 -2.50
C THR A 115 7.99 -10.58 -1.22
N LYS A 116 7.52 -9.33 -1.32
CA LYS A 116 7.00 -8.56 -0.18
C LYS A 116 5.61 -8.03 -0.46
N LEU A 117 4.79 -7.89 0.59
CA LEU A 117 3.51 -7.21 0.48
C LEU A 117 3.77 -5.73 0.19
N ILE A 118 3.06 -5.13 -0.77
CA ILE A 118 3.29 -3.72 -1.14
C ILE A 118 3.09 -2.80 0.07
N LYS A 119 2.17 -3.15 0.98
CA LYS A 119 1.93 -2.41 2.24
C LYS A 119 3.19 -2.22 3.10
N GLU A 120 4.16 -3.14 3.04
CA GLU A 120 5.38 -3.09 3.86
C GLU A 120 6.31 -1.93 3.49
N TYR A 121 6.18 -1.36 2.28
CA TYR A 121 6.92 -0.17 1.89
C TYR A 121 6.38 1.11 2.51
N PHE A 122 5.18 1.05 3.10
CA PHE A 122 4.58 2.20 3.76
C PHE A 122 4.84 2.15 5.26
N SER A 123 5.24 3.27 5.81
CA SER A 123 5.37 3.46 7.24
C SER A 123 4.76 4.79 7.63
N GLU A 124 4.07 4.84 8.76
CA GLU A 124 3.77 6.12 9.41
C GLU A 124 5.07 6.91 9.56
N SER A 125 5.02 8.20 9.26
CA SER A 125 6.14 9.13 9.42
C SER A 125 5.78 10.23 10.41
N MET A 126 6.78 10.76 11.08
CA MET A 126 6.67 11.99 11.86
C MET A 126 7.88 12.88 11.60
N LYS A 127 7.70 14.19 11.79
CA LYS A 127 8.78 15.16 11.64
C LYS A 127 9.69 15.16 12.86
N ASN A 128 11.00 15.05 12.64
CA ASN A 128 12.00 15.32 13.67
C ASN A 128 12.15 16.84 13.90
N VAL A 129 12.99 17.23 14.87
CA VAL A 129 13.28 18.65 15.16
C VAL A 129 13.95 19.39 13.99
N GLN A 130 14.52 18.68 13.02
CA GLN A 130 15.15 19.24 11.81
C GLN A 130 14.17 19.33 10.63
N GLY A 131 12.91 18.88 10.80
CA GLY A 131 11.89 18.88 9.74
C GLY A 131 11.99 17.70 8.77
N GLU A 132 12.85 16.72 9.04
CA GLU A 132 12.97 15.49 8.25
C GLU A 132 11.89 14.49 8.66
N ASP A 133 11.39 13.73 7.69
CA ASP A 133 10.47 12.63 7.95
C ASP A 133 11.24 11.43 8.52
N VAL A 134 10.74 10.91 9.64
CA VAL A 134 11.28 9.74 10.34
C VAL A 134 10.19 8.69 10.42
N SER A 135 10.52 7.43 10.15
CA SER A 135 9.53 6.36 10.21
C SER A 135 9.23 5.93 11.65
N THR A 136 7.98 5.55 11.91
CA THR A 136 7.59 4.89 13.16
C THR A 136 8.39 3.59 13.38
N LYS A 137 8.81 2.89 12.32
CA LYS A 137 9.64 1.68 12.41
C LYS A 137 11.03 1.98 12.97
N GLU A 138 11.66 3.06 12.52
CA GLU A 138 12.95 3.54 13.04
C GLU A 138 12.85 3.92 14.52
N ILE A 139 11.82 4.68 14.90
CA ILE A 139 11.58 5.07 16.30
C ILE A 139 11.41 3.84 17.18
N LYS A 140 10.60 2.87 16.75
CA LYS A 140 10.42 1.60 17.45
C LYS A 140 11.73 0.85 17.61
N LYS A 141 12.58 0.86 16.59
CA LYS A 141 13.90 0.22 16.66
C LYS A 141 14.82 0.91 17.66
N ILE A 142 14.85 2.24 17.68
CA ILE A 142 15.60 3.01 18.68
C ILE A 142 15.08 2.71 20.09
N LEU A 143 13.76 2.59 20.25
CA LEU A 143 13.12 2.25 21.52
C LEU A 143 13.51 0.85 22.01
N GLU A 144 13.48 -0.17 21.13
CA GLU A 144 13.95 -1.53 21.44
C GLU A 144 15.40 -1.51 21.92
N ILE A 145 16.30 -0.87 21.17
CA ILE A 145 17.73 -0.78 21.49
C ILE A 145 17.92 -0.11 22.85
N THR A 146 17.26 1.03 23.06
CA THR A 146 17.36 1.80 24.32
C THR A 146 16.88 1.00 25.52
N ILE A 147 15.82 0.18 25.38
CA ILE A 147 15.32 -0.70 26.45
C ILE A 147 16.22 -1.93 26.64
N SER A 148 16.81 -2.45 25.57
CA SER A 148 17.74 -3.58 25.65
C SER A 148 19.04 -3.24 26.38
N GLU A 149 19.51 -1.99 26.23
CA GLU A 149 20.73 -1.46 26.86
C GLU A 149 20.47 -0.84 28.25
N GLU A 150 19.23 -0.88 28.75
CA GLU A 150 18.88 -0.24 30.03
C GLU A 150 19.46 -0.99 31.24
N ASP A 151 19.74 -0.25 32.31
CA ASP A 151 20.05 -0.86 33.62
C ASP A 151 18.82 -1.58 34.19
N LYS A 152 18.87 -2.92 34.24
CA LYS A 152 17.78 -3.76 34.76
C LYS A 152 17.49 -3.56 36.24
N LYS A 153 18.41 -2.99 37.02
CA LYS A 153 18.14 -2.60 38.42
C LYS A 153 17.28 -1.34 38.50
N LYS A 154 17.33 -0.49 37.47
CA LYS A 154 16.56 0.76 37.37
C LYS A 154 16.03 1.00 35.95
N PRO A 155 15.05 0.19 35.48
CA PRO A 155 14.53 0.28 34.13
C PRO A 155 13.96 1.67 33.81
N LEU A 156 14.04 2.04 32.53
CA LEU A 156 13.62 3.35 32.05
C LEU A 156 12.09 3.43 31.97
N THR A 157 11.51 4.43 32.64
CA THR A 157 10.08 4.73 32.51
C THR A 157 9.75 5.32 31.14
N ASP A 158 8.49 5.23 30.72
CA ASP A 158 8.03 5.80 29.45
C ASP A 158 8.33 7.32 29.36
N ASP A 159 8.31 8.04 30.49
CA ASP A 159 8.70 9.45 30.56
C ASP A 159 10.19 9.68 30.29
N LYS A 160 11.06 8.80 30.82
CA LYS A 160 12.50 8.86 30.54
C LYS A 160 12.80 8.49 29.10
N LEU A 161 12.13 7.47 28.56
CA LEU A 161 12.26 7.06 27.16
C LEU A 161 11.83 8.17 26.21
N ALA A 162 10.72 8.85 26.51
CA ALA A 162 10.28 10.04 25.76
C ALA A 162 11.32 11.15 25.79
N LYS A 163 11.94 11.41 26.96
CA LYS A 163 13.01 12.40 27.08
C LYS A 163 14.25 12.01 26.27
N ILE A 164 14.71 10.77 26.36
CA ILE A 164 15.86 10.27 25.58
C ILE A 164 15.61 10.42 24.07
N LEU A 165 14.43 10.04 23.60
CA LEU A 165 14.07 10.19 22.19
C LEU A 165 14.00 11.66 21.78
N LYS A 166 13.47 12.54 22.63
CA LYS A 166 13.46 13.99 22.41
C LYS A 166 14.89 14.55 22.31
N ASP A 167 15.79 14.12 23.18
CA ASP A 167 17.20 14.53 23.18
C ASP A 167 17.93 14.02 21.92
N LYS A 168 17.50 12.88 21.36
CA LYS A 168 17.93 12.36 20.04
C LYS A 168 17.26 13.06 18.85
N GLY A 169 16.42 14.08 19.08
CA GLY A 169 15.76 14.85 18.03
C GLY A 169 14.37 14.37 17.62
N TYR A 170 13.80 13.40 18.33
CA TYR A 170 12.47 12.84 18.05
C TYR A 170 11.47 13.31 19.13
N PRO A 171 10.69 14.37 18.91
CA PRO A 171 9.79 14.93 19.92
C PRO A 171 8.53 14.08 20.08
N ILE A 172 8.63 13.02 20.87
CA ILE A 172 7.57 12.02 21.05
C ILE A 172 6.94 12.14 22.44
N ALA A 173 5.60 12.16 22.49
CA ALA A 173 4.87 12.17 23.74
C ALA A 173 4.93 10.81 24.46
N ARG A 174 4.90 10.83 25.80
CA ARG A 174 4.87 9.63 26.65
C ARG A 174 3.80 8.61 26.24
N ARG A 175 2.57 9.07 25.90
CA ARG A 175 1.48 8.18 25.45
C ARG A 175 1.82 7.42 24.16
N THR A 176 2.55 8.07 23.24
CA THR A 176 3.03 7.44 22.00
C THR A 176 4.11 6.41 22.30
N ILE A 177 5.01 6.67 23.25
CA ILE A 177 5.97 5.67 23.74
C ILE A 177 5.26 4.45 24.31
N ALA A 178 4.27 4.66 25.18
CA ALA A 178 3.49 3.55 25.75
C ALA A 178 2.82 2.71 24.65
N LYS A 179 2.18 3.35 23.67
CA LYS A 179 1.58 2.69 22.50
C LYS A 179 2.61 1.89 21.70
N TYR A 180 3.78 2.46 21.40
CA TYR A 180 4.82 1.75 20.65
C TYR A 180 5.42 0.60 21.44
N ARG A 181 5.62 0.78 22.75
CA ARG A 181 6.10 -0.27 23.66
C ARG A 181 5.13 -1.46 23.69
N GLU A 182 3.83 -1.21 23.78
CA GLU A 182 2.79 -2.25 23.70
C GLU A 182 2.79 -2.97 22.36
N GLN A 183 2.94 -2.25 21.24
CA GLN A 183 3.04 -2.86 19.90
C GLN A 183 4.32 -3.68 19.68
N LEU A 184 5.32 -3.54 20.56
CA LEU A 184 6.57 -4.29 20.55
C LEU A 184 6.61 -5.38 21.64
N ASP A 185 5.49 -5.60 22.34
CA ASP A 185 5.37 -6.55 23.46
C ASP A 185 6.39 -6.30 24.59
N LEU A 186 6.87 -5.06 24.73
CA LEU A 186 7.83 -4.69 25.76
C LEU A 186 7.07 -4.37 27.06
N PRO A 187 7.34 -5.02 28.20
CA PRO A 187 6.59 -4.77 29.44
C PRO A 187 6.91 -3.39 30.04
N VAL A 188 6.07 -2.86 30.93
CA VAL A 188 6.34 -1.59 31.63
C VAL A 188 7.61 -1.66 32.48
N ALA A 189 8.23 -0.51 32.76
CA ALA A 189 9.49 -0.44 33.53
C ALA A 189 9.50 -1.25 34.84
N ARG A 190 8.39 -1.26 35.58
CA ARG A 190 8.27 -2.02 36.84
C ARG A 190 8.46 -3.54 36.64
N LEU A 191 8.01 -4.07 35.50
CA LEU A 191 8.07 -5.49 35.15
C LEU A 191 9.39 -5.87 34.47
N ARG A 192 10.23 -4.90 34.09
CA ARG A 192 11.56 -5.12 33.50
C ARG A 192 12.68 -5.09 34.55
N LYS A 193 12.31 -4.95 35.83
CA LYS A 193 13.27 -4.82 36.92
C LYS A 193 13.75 -6.20 37.36
N GLU A 194 15.06 -6.42 37.31
CA GLU A 194 15.72 -7.61 37.84
C GLU A 194 16.43 -7.24 39.15
N ILE A 195 16.47 -8.17 40.11
CA ILE A 195 17.06 -7.99 41.45
C ILE A 195 18.55 -8.31 41.41
#